data_AF-A0A6G0Y0U0-F1
#
_entry.id   AF-A0A6G0Y0U0-F1
#
_cell.length_a   1.000
_cell.length_b   1.000
_cell.length_c   1.000
_cell.angle_alpha   90.00
_cell.angle_beta   90.00
_cell.angle_gamma   90.00
#
_symmetry.space_group_name_H-M   'P 1'
#
loop_
_entity.id
_entity.type
_entity.pdbx_description
1 polymer ?
#
loop_
_entity_poly.entity_id
_entity_poly.type
_entity_poly.pdbx_seq_one_letter_code
_entity_poly.pdbx_strand_id
1 'polypeptide(L)'
;MLFYLFILMQIYILDILSIFKDKEELLFPVLRHMQDSINAKNSNLKIKCIKRYLRKNKSKPIVVFWNGNTDKEIMERLDLGNYPMLEISSYDVINNHSFYLQLKNKKTKQVIVSEEIGHVEKKGI
;
A
#
# COMPACT_ATOMS: atom_id res chain seq x y z
N MET A 1 -26.17 4.68 15.59
CA MET A 1 -24.79 4.69 15.06
C MET A 1 -24.09 3.34 15.23
N LEU A 2 -24.08 2.73 16.43
CA LEU A 2 -23.47 1.40 16.68
C LEU A 2 -24.07 0.25 15.83
N PHE A 3 -25.39 0.24 15.63
CA PHE A 3 -26.09 -0.79 14.87
C PHE A 3 -25.71 -0.79 13.37
N TYR A 4 -25.51 0.40 12.80
CA TYR A 4 -25.11 0.57 11.40
C TYR A 4 -23.68 0.07 11.16
N LEU A 5 -22.77 0.31 12.11
CA LEU A 5 -21.39 -0.15 12.05
C LEU A 5 -21.30 -1.69 12.10
N PHE A 6 -22.16 -2.33 12.90
CA PHE A 6 -22.23 -3.78 13.02
C PHE A 6 -22.70 -4.45 11.72
N ILE A 7 -23.75 -3.91 11.10
CA ILE A 7 -24.28 -4.38 9.81
C ILE A 7 -23.22 -4.21 8.71
N LEU A 8 -22.55 -3.05 8.66
CA LEU A 8 -21.50 -2.78 7.68
C LEU A 8 -20.36 -3.80 7.80
N MET A 9 -19.95 -4.11 9.03
CA MET A 9 -18.87 -5.06 9.32
C MET A 9 -19.24 -6.49 8.89
N GLN A 10 -20.49 -6.92 9.10
CA GLN A 10 -20.97 -8.22 8.63
C GLN A 10 -20.92 -8.32 7.10
N ILE A 11 -21.32 -7.26 6.38
CA ILE A 11 -21.26 -7.21 4.91
C ILE A 11 -19.81 -7.37 4.43
N TYR A 12 -18.86 -6.63 5.01
CA TYR A 12 -17.44 -6.74 4.65
C TYR A 12 -16.85 -8.13 4.91
N ILE A 13 -17.25 -8.79 5.99
CA ILE A 13 -16.79 -10.16 6.29
C ILE A 13 -17.30 -11.14 5.22
N LEU A 14 -18.57 -11.01 4.81
CA LEU A 14 -19.14 -11.85 3.76
C LEU A 14 -18.45 -11.63 2.40
N ASP A 15 -18.11 -10.39 2.07
CA ASP A 15 -17.36 -10.07 0.86
C ASP A 15 -15.96 -10.68 0.87
N ILE A 16 -15.24 -10.61 2.01
CA ILE A 16 -13.93 -11.25 2.17
C ILE A 16 -14.03 -12.77 2.03
N LEU A 17 -15.02 -13.39 2.69
CA LEU A 17 -15.24 -14.84 2.57
C LEU A 17 -15.52 -15.25 1.12
N SER A 18 -16.23 -14.41 0.36
CA SER A 18 -16.51 -14.64 -1.05
C SER A 18 -15.25 -14.49 -1.92
N ILE A 19 -14.46 -13.43 -1.74
CA ILE A 19 -13.23 -13.16 -2.50
C ILE A 19 -12.16 -14.24 -2.29
N PHE A 20 -12.07 -14.78 -1.07
CA PHE A 20 -11.05 -15.76 -0.68
C PHE A 20 -11.59 -17.19 -0.55
N LYS A 21 -12.77 -17.47 -1.09
CA LYS A 21 -13.48 -18.76 -0.96
C LYS A 21 -12.61 -19.98 -1.28
N ASP A 22 -11.77 -19.87 -2.29
CA ASP A 22 -10.89 -20.96 -2.76
C ASP A 22 -9.41 -20.74 -2.39
N LYS A 23 -9.13 -19.86 -1.42
CA LYS A 23 -7.78 -19.45 -0.99
C LYS A 23 -7.70 -19.45 0.54
N GLU A 24 -7.99 -20.60 1.15
CA GLU A 24 -8.07 -20.74 2.61
C GLU A 24 -6.76 -20.32 3.30
N GLU A 25 -5.61 -20.57 2.67
CA GLU A 25 -4.30 -20.18 3.18
C GLU A 25 -4.12 -18.65 3.29
N LEU A 26 -4.88 -17.87 2.52
CA LEU A 26 -4.87 -16.40 2.56
C LEU A 26 -6.03 -15.83 3.40
N LEU A 27 -7.14 -16.57 3.51
CA LEU A 27 -8.34 -16.13 4.23
C LEU A 27 -8.07 -15.89 5.72
N PHE A 28 -7.45 -16.86 6.41
CA PHE A 28 -7.18 -16.75 7.84
C PHE A 28 -6.25 -15.58 8.20
N PRO A 29 -5.11 -15.37 7.50
CA PRO A 29 -4.29 -14.18 7.69
C PRO A 29 -5.08 -12.88 7.52
N VAL A 30 -5.91 -12.77 6.47
CA VAL A 30 -6.70 -11.56 6.19
C VAL A 30 -7.71 -11.27 7.31
N LEU A 31 -8.46 -12.29 7.76
CA LEU A 31 -9.40 -12.13 8.86
C LEU A 31 -8.71 -11.77 10.18
N ARG A 32 -7.52 -12.36 10.45
CA ARG A 32 -6.71 -12.02 11.61
C ARG A 32 -6.25 -10.56 11.57
N HIS A 33 -5.73 -10.10 10.44
CA HIS A 33 -5.33 -8.70 10.26
C HIS A 33 -6.50 -7.72 10.45
N MET A 34 -7.69 -8.09 9.99
CA MET A 34 -8.90 -7.29 10.20
C MET A 34 -9.26 -7.22 11.69
N GLN A 35 -9.24 -8.35 12.39
CA GLN A 35 -9.50 -8.43 13.83
C GLN A 35 -8.49 -7.61 14.63
N ASP A 36 -7.20 -7.72 14.30
CA ASP A 36 -6.13 -6.94 14.93
C ASP A 36 -6.33 -5.44 14.69
N SER A 37 -6.72 -5.04 13.48
CA SER A 37 -7.00 -3.64 13.14
C SER A 37 -8.22 -3.08 13.89
N ILE A 38 -9.25 -3.89 14.13
CA ILE A 38 -10.45 -3.50 14.90
C ILE A 38 -10.09 -3.35 16.38
N ASN A 39 -9.30 -4.27 16.91
CA ASN A 39 -8.91 -4.31 18.33
C ASN A 39 -7.74 -3.37 18.68
N ALA A 40 -7.08 -2.78 17.68
CA ALA A 40 -5.98 -1.86 17.88
C ALA A 40 -6.43 -0.62 18.67
N LYS A 41 -5.96 -0.52 19.92
CA LYS A 41 -6.20 0.64 20.80
C LYS A 41 -5.65 1.95 20.21
N ASN A 42 -4.59 1.85 19.40
CA ASN A 42 -3.95 2.98 18.75
C ASN A 42 -4.16 2.87 17.23
N SER A 43 -5.13 3.63 16.73
CA SER A 43 -5.34 3.78 15.29
C SER A 43 -4.31 4.75 14.72
N ASN A 44 -3.20 4.19 14.23
CA ASN A 44 -2.04 4.97 13.79
C ASN A 44 -2.23 5.56 12.39
N LEU A 45 -3.16 4.99 11.59
CA LEU A 45 -3.44 5.40 10.21
C LEU A 45 -4.57 6.45 10.08
N LYS A 46 -4.97 7.12 11.16
CA LYS A 46 -5.92 8.24 11.06
C LYS A 46 -5.28 9.39 10.30
N ILE A 47 -6.02 10.01 9.39
CA ILE A 47 -5.61 11.21 8.65
C ILE A 47 -4.97 12.26 9.57
N LYS A 48 -5.54 12.47 10.77
CA LYS A 48 -5.01 13.42 11.77
C LYS A 48 -3.60 13.06 12.25
N CYS A 49 -3.30 11.77 12.42
CA CYS A 49 -1.97 11.29 12.79
C CYS A 49 -0.97 11.54 11.65
N ILE A 50 -1.34 11.17 10.43
CA ILE A 50 -0.49 11.37 9.24
C ILE A 50 -0.22 12.87 9.02
N LYS A 51 -1.25 13.72 9.04
CA LYS A 51 -1.12 15.18 8.92
C LYS A 51 -0.25 15.78 10.04
N ARG A 52 -0.29 15.22 11.26
CA ARG A 52 0.60 15.64 12.35
C ARG A 52 2.07 15.31 12.04
N TYR A 53 2.36 14.13 11.51
CA TYR A 53 3.71 13.75 11.08
C TYR A 53 4.22 14.66 9.95
N LEU A 54 3.39 14.90 8.93
CA LEU A 54 3.75 15.76 7.80
C LEU A 54 4.03 17.22 8.22
N ARG A 55 3.43 17.69 9.32
CA ARG A 55 3.60 19.06 9.86
C ARG A 55 4.66 19.16 10.97
N LYS A 56 5.27 18.05 11.38
CA LYS A 56 6.14 18.01 12.57
C LYS A 56 7.47 18.74 12.37
N ASN A 57 7.97 18.82 11.13
CA ASN A 57 9.28 19.37 10.81
C ASN A 57 9.16 20.63 9.90
N LYS A 58 10.18 21.49 9.93
CA LYS A 58 10.29 22.66 9.03
C LYS A 58 10.62 22.29 7.57
N SER A 59 10.96 21.05 7.30
CA SER A 59 11.24 20.53 5.96
C SER A 59 9.95 20.18 5.21
N LYS A 60 9.92 20.38 3.89
CA LYS A 60 8.82 19.91 3.04
C LYS A 60 8.72 18.38 3.14
N PRO A 61 7.61 17.82 3.64
CA PRO A 61 7.48 16.37 3.76
C PRO A 61 7.28 15.74 2.37
N ILE A 62 7.87 14.55 2.18
CA ILE A 62 7.72 13.73 0.97
C ILE A 62 7.08 12.42 1.40
N VAL A 63 6.11 11.95 0.62
CA VAL A 63 5.49 10.63 0.83
C VAL A 63 6.16 9.64 -0.12
N VAL A 64 6.66 8.53 0.42
CA VAL A 64 7.33 7.49 -0.35
C VAL A 64 6.51 6.21 -0.26
N PHE A 65 6.25 5.59 -1.41
CA PHE A 65 5.51 4.34 -1.55
C PHE A 65 6.43 3.22 -2.03
N TRP A 66 6.08 1.98 -1.74
CA TRP A 66 6.77 0.80 -2.23
C TRP A 66 5.78 -0.06 -3.02
N ASN A 67 6.00 -0.19 -4.33
CA ASN A 67 5.22 -1.00 -5.28
C ASN A 67 3.68 -1.01 -5.01
N GLY A 68 2.92 -0.13 -5.68
CA GLY A 68 1.46 -0.15 -5.53
C GLY A 68 0.67 0.73 -6.50
N ASN A 69 -0.28 0.12 -7.21
CA ASN A 69 -1.36 0.84 -7.90
C ASN A 69 -2.48 1.24 -6.92
N THR A 70 -2.67 0.43 -5.87
CA THR A 70 -3.65 0.60 -4.77
C THR A 70 -3.43 1.90 -3.95
N ASP A 71 -2.25 2.51 -4.07
CA ASP A 71 -1.88 3.68 -3.26
C ASP A 71 -2.62 4.95 -3.66
N LYS A 72 -3.02 5.10 -4.93
CA LYS A 72 -3.61 6.37 -5.41
C LYS A 72 -4.94 6.69 -4.74
N GLU A 73 -5.85 5.72 -4.68
CA GLU A 73 -7.17 5.92 -4.09
C GLU A 73 -7.10 6.15 -2.57
N ILE A 74 -6.19 5.44 -1.89
CA ILE A 74 -5.92 5.66 -0.47
C ILE A 74 -5.39 7.08 -0.25
N MET A 75 -4.52 7.60 -1.14
CA MET A 75 -3.99 8.96 -1.01
C MET A 75 -5.04 10.04 -1.22
N GLU A 76 -5.97 9.85 -2.16
CA GLU A 76 -7.11 10.75 -2.35
C GLU A 76 -8.01 10.75 -1.11
N ARG A 77 -8.34 9.57 -0.57
CA ARG A 77 -9.13 9.44 0.67
C ARG A 77 -8.44 10.06 1.89
N LEU A 78 -7.11 10.06 1.93
CA LEU A 78 -6.33 10.65 3.03
C LEU A 78 -6.04 12.14 2.83
N ASP A 79 -6.46 12.75 1.71
CA ASP A 79 -6.18 14.15 1.34
C ASP A 79 -4.66 14.45 1.36
N LEU A 80 -3.90 13.54 0.75
CA LEU A 80 -2.44 13.64 0.63
C LEU A 80 -1.96 14.03 -0.77
N GLY A 81 -2.88 14.22 -1.72
CA GLY A 81 -2.60 14.50 -3.13
C GLY A 81 -1.70 15.71 -3.39
N ASN A 82 -1.62 16.66 -2.45
CA ASN A 82 -0.83 17.89 -2.60
C ASN A 82 0.64 17.75 -2.18
N TYR A 83 1.04 16.64 -1.58
CA TYR A 83 2.43 16.42 -1.19
C TYR A 83 3.25 15.85 -2.35
N PRO A 84 4.57 16.13 -2.41
CA PRO A 84 5.48 15.42 -3.30
C PRO A 84 5.45 13.91 -3.00
N MET A 85 5.34 13.11 -4.06
CA MET A 85 5.15 11.66 -3.96
C MET A 85 6.20 10.92 -4.77
N LEU A 86 6.89 10.01 -4.11
CA LEU A 86 7.88 9.14 -4.72
C LEU A 86 7.44 7.68 -4.63
N GLU A 87 7.73 6.91 -5.66
CA GLU A 87 7.43 5.50 -5.77
C GLU A 87 8.73 4.72 -5.91
N ILE A 88 9.01 3.87 -4.95
CA ILE A 88 10.01 2.82 -5.07
C ILE A 88 9.34 1.65 -5.78
N SER A 89 9.95 1.21 -6.87
CA SER A 89 9.48 0.07 -7.63
C SER A 89 10.63 -0.88 -7.90
N SER A 90 10.32 -2.18 -7.92
CA SER A 90 11.29 -3.24 -8.23
C SER A 90 10.67 -4.16 -9.27
N TYR A 91 11.23 -4.14 -10.48
CA TYR A 91 10.80 -5.00 -11.58
C TYR A 91 11.87 -5.07 -12.68
N ASP A 92 11.71 -6.06 -13.57
CA ASP A 92 12.50 -6.18 -14.78
C ASP A 92 12.03 -5.15 -15.81
N VAL A 93 12.88 -4.18 -16.10
CA VAL A 93 12.55 -3.01 -16.93
C VAL A 93 12.63 -3.35 -18.42
N ILE A 94 13.51 -4.29 -18.78
CA ILE A 94 13.92 -4.56 -20.17
C ILE A 94 13.51 -5.97 -20.62
N ASN A 95 12.79 -6.71 -19.77
CA ASN A 95 12.43 -8.13 -19.94
C ASN A 95 13.66 -9.00 -20.24
N ASN A 96 14.80 -8.64 -19.65
CA ASN A 96 16.07 -9.33 -19.81
C ASN A 96 16.49 -10.06 -18.53
N HIS A 97 15.53 -10.33 -17.66
CA HIS A 97 15.70 -10.99 -16.37
C HIS A 97 16.55 -10.21 -15.36
N SER A 98 16.87 -8.94 -15.66
CA SER A 98 17.63 -8.07 -14.76
C SER A 98 16.65 -7.12 -14.07
N PHE A 99 16.62 -7.20 -12.75
CA PHE A 99 15.70 -6.45 -11.91
C PHE A 99 16.36 -5.15 -11.47
N TYR A 100 15.58 -4.08 -11.52
CA TYR A 100 16.03 -2.75 -11.13
C TYR A 100 15.20 -2.23 -9.97
N LEU A 101 15.86 -1.65 -8.98
CA LEU A 101 15.22 -0.83 -7.97
C LEU A 101 15.18 0.62 -8.47
N GLN A 102 13.98 1.14 -8.66
CA GLN A 102 13.77 2.45 -9.23
C GLN A 102 13.01 3.36 -8.26
N LEU A 103 13.54 4.56 -8.03
CA LEU A 103 12.83 5.64 -7.35
C LEU A 103 12.27 6.58 -8.40
N LYS A 104 10.95 6.78 -8.40
CA LYS A 104 10.26 7.58 -9.41
C LYS A 104 9.38 8.64 -8.78
N ASN A 105 9.16 9.73 -9.50
CA ASN A 105 8.06 10.62 -9.17
C ASN A 105 6.72 9.94 -9.51
N LYS A 106 5.85 9.76 -8.52
CA LYS A 106 4.57 9.03 -8.70
C LYS A 106 3.64 9.72 -9.71
N LYS A 107 3.69 11.07 -9.79
CA LYS A 107 2.83 11.90 -10.66
C LYS A 107 3.37 11.95 -12.09
N THR A 108 4.64 12.30 -12.26
CA THR A 108 5.24 12.49 -13.59
C THR A 108 5.77 11.19 -14.20
N LYS A 109 5.88 10.12 -13.40
CA LYS A 109 6.52 8.84 -13.76
C LYS A 109 8.00 8.95 -14.11
N GLN A 110 8.61 10.12 -13.93
CA GLN A 110 10.04 10.33 -14.14
C GLN A 110 10.85 9.49 -13.16
N VAL A 111 11.82 8.74 -13.68
CA VAL A 111 12.81 8.00 -12.89
C VAL A 111 13.85 8.98 -12.37
N ILE A 112 14.09 8.96 -11.06
CA ILE A 112 15.08 9.78 -10.37
C ILE A 112 16.38 8.98 -10.21
N VAL A 113 16.24 7.72 -9.78
CA VAL A 113 17.34 6.77 -9.60
C VAL A 113 16.88 5.40 -10.08
N SER A 114 17.79 4.66 -10.70
CA SER A 114 17.58 3.28 -11.14
C SER A 114 18.87 2.50 -10.94
N GLU A 115 18.84 1.52 -10.04
CA GLU A 115 19.99 0.67 -9.74
C GLU A 115 19.64 -0.78 -10.05
N GLU A 116 20.55 -1.51 -10.69
CA GLU A 116 20.39 -2.95 -10.89
C GLU A 116 20.58 -3.67 -9.56
N ILE A 117 19.62 -4.53 -9.19
CA ILE A 117 19.64 -5.28 -7.92
C ILE A 117 19.86 -6.78 -8.11
N GLY A 118 19.86 -7.27 -9.34
CA GLY A 118 20.22 -8.64 -9.64
C GLY A 118 19.59 -9.18 -10.91
N HIS A 119 20.06 -10.37 -11.30
CA HIS A 119 19.64 -11.07 -12.50
C HIS A 119 19.11 -12.45 -12.12
N VAL A 120 17.98 -12.86 -12.71
CA VAL A 120 17.36 -14.17 -12.45
C VAL A 120 17.28 -14.99 -13.73
N GLU A 121 18.22 -15.91 -13.92
CA GLU A 121 18.10 -16.92 -14.96
C GLU A 121 16.98 -17.90 -14.60
N LYS A 122 15.83 -17.76 -15.26
CA LYS A 122 14.73 -18.70 -15.10
C LYS A 122 15.01 -19.90 -16.00
N LYS A 123 15.61 -20.95 -15.45
CA LYS A 123 15.64 -22.26 -16.12
C LYS A 123 14.21 -22.78 -16.17
N GLY A 124 13.63 -22.85 -17.36
CA GLY A 124 12.32 -23.48 -17.55
C GLY A 124 12.38 -24.93 -17.06
N ILE A 125 11.42 -25.31 -16.22
CA ILE A 125 11.09 -26.72 -15.94
C ILE A 125 10.05 -27.12 -16.98
#